data_AF-A0A8C9L8U1-F1
#
_entry.id   AF-A0A8C9L8U1-F1
#
_cell.length_a   1.000
_cell.length_b   1.000
_cell.length_c   1.000
_cell.angle_alpha   90.00
_cell.angle_beta   90.00
_cell.angle_gamma   90.00
#
_symmetry.space_group_name_H-M   'P 1'
#
loop_
_entity.id
_entity.type
_entity.pdbx_description
1 polymer ?
#
loop_
_entity_poly.entity_id
_entity_poly.type
_entity_poly.pdbx_seq_one_letter_code
_entity_poly.pdbx_strand_id
1 'polypeptide(L)'
;INQDLKRQNAVLQAAQDDLGQLRTQLMEAHAEMENIKAIATVSENTKQEAIDEVKRQWQEEVASLQAIMKETVRDYELQYHHRMEQERAQWNQYRENVEREIAELRRRLSEGQEEENLENEMKKAQEDAEKLRSVVMPMEKEIAALKEKLMEAEEKIKEAQSTDSLGTSGSLQSKALGYNNKAKSAGNLDESDFGPLVGADSVSENYDTASLGSLQMPSGFMLTKDQEKAIKAMTPEQEETASLLSSVTQGVESAYVSPSGYRLVSETEWNLLQKEVSAHRDIYWGLCMECDLETSNQDMHSTRTTSSRLVLMLCQLRYG
;
A
#
# COMPACT_ATOMS: atom_id res chain seq x y z
N ILE A 1 -87.28 -77.03 1.03
CA ILE A 1 -87.26 -76.59 -0.39
C ILE A 1 -87.55 -75.09 -0.53
N ASN A 2 -88.79 -74.58 -0.33
CA ASN A 2 -89.08 -73.15 -0.59
C ASN A 2 -88.35 -72.18 0.37
N GLN A 3 -88.23 -72.50 1.67
CA GLN A 3 -87.47 -71.68 2.62
C GLN A 3 -85.96 -71.71 2.35
N ASP A 4 -85.41 -72.84 1.91
CA ASP A 4 -83.97 -72.97 1.64
C ASP A 4 -83.57 -72.17 0.39
N LEU A 5 -84.41 -72.18 -0.64
CA LEU A 5 -84.24 -71.32 -1.82
C LEU A 5 -84.30 -69.83 -1.46
N LYS A 6 -85.18 -69.42 -0.53
CA LYS A 6 -85.21 -68.03 -0.05
C LYS A 6 -83.93 -67.64 0.69
N ARG A 7 -83.40 -68.53 1.54
CA ARG A 7 -82.10 -68.31 2.22
C ARG A 7 -80.96 -68.21 1.22
N GLN A 8 -80.91 -69.10 0.23
CA GLN A 8 -79.90 -69.06 -0.82
C GLN A 8 -79.97 -67.78 -1.64
N ASN A 9 -81.17 -67.32 -2.03
CA ASN A 9 -81.34 -66.03 -2.72
C ASN A 9 -80.91 -64.83 -1.86
N ALA A 10 -81.20 -64.84 -0.55
CA ALA A 10 -80.74 -63.78 0.34
C ALA A 10 -79.21 -63.74 0.47
N VAL A 11 -78.56 -64.92 0.55
CA VAL A 11 -77.09 -65.02 0.57
C VAL A 11 -76.48 -64.58 -0.77
N LEU A 12 -77.09 -64.96 -1.89
CA LEU A 12 -76.66 -64.52 -3.22
C LEU A 12 -76.79 -63.00 -3.38
N GLN A 13 -77.88 -62.41 -2.89
CA GLN A 13 -78.07 -60.97 -2.92
C GLN A 13 -77.03 -60.24 -2.06
N ALA A 14 -76.78 -60.71 -0.84
CA ALA A 14 -75.74 -60.14 0.03
C ALA A 14 -74.36 -60.22 -0.62
N ALA A 15 -74.00 -61.37 -1.21
CA ALA A 15 -72.74 -61.52 -1.93
C ALA A 15 -72.65 -60.62 -3.17
N GLN A 16 -73.78 -60.37 -3.86
CA GLN A 16 -73.83 -59.45 -5.00
C GLN A 16 -73.67 -57.99 -4.57
N ASP A 17 -74.27 -57.60 -3.45
CA ASP A 17 -74.12 -56.27 -2.85
C ASP A 17 -72.67 -56.05 -2.38
N ASP A 18 -72.07 -57.05 -1.71
CA ASP A 18 -70.67 -57.05 -1.29
C ASP A 18 -69.71 -56.93 -2.49
N LEU A 19 -69.96 -57.69 -3.57
CA LEU A 19 -69.20 -57.58 -4.82
C LEU A 19 -69.33 -56.18 -5.45
N GLY A 20 -70.52 -55.59 -5.39
CA GLY A 20 -70.76 -54.21 -5.82
C GLY A 20 -69.94 -53.21 -5.00
N GLN A 21 -69.95 -53.35 -3.68
CA GLN A 21 -69.18 -52.50 -2.76
C GLN A 21 -67.67 -52.64 -2.98
N LEU A 22 -67.16 -53.87 -3.06
CA LEU A 22 -65.74 -54.14 -3.32
C LEU A 22 -65.30 -53.58 -4.68
N ARG A 23 -66.16 -53.63 -5.70
CA ARG A 23 -65.88 -53.03 -7.01
C ARG A 23 -65.76 -51.52 -6.93
N THR A 24 -66.62 -50.85 -6.16
CA THR A 24 -66.54 -49.41 -5.93
C THR A 24 -65.27 -49.04 -5.17
N GLN A 25 -64.94 -49.75 -4.09
CA GLN A 25 -63.70 -49.53 -3.33
C GLN A 25 -62.44 -49.71 -4.20
N LEU A 26 -62.44 -50.70 -5.09
CA LEU A 26 -61.33 -50.91 -6.02
C LEU A 26 -61.19 -49.76 -7.04
N MET A 27 -62.32 -49.22 -7.53
CA MET A 27 -62.30 -48.05 -8.41
C MET A 27 -61.80 -46.80 -7.68
N GLU A 28 -62.25 -46.57 -6.44
CA GLU A 28 -61.83 -45.45 -5.61
C GLU A 28 -60.33 -45.54 -5.28
N ALA A 29 -59.86 -46.70 -4.81
CA ALA A 29 -58.45 -46.94 -4.53
C ALA A 29 -57.56 -46.76 -5.78
N HIS A 30 -58.05 -47.16 -6.95
CA HIS A 30 -57.34 -46.91 -8.21
C HIS A 30 -57.26 -45.41 -8.52
N ALA A 31 -58.35 -44.65 -8.35
CA ALA A 31 -58.35 -43.21 -8.57
C ALA A 31 -57.41 -42.48 -7.60
N GLU A 32 -57.40 -42.88 -6.32
CA GLU A 32 -56.46 -42.36 -5.31
C GLU A 32 -55.01 -42.64 -5.67
N MET A 33 -54.69 -43.86 -6.13
CA MET A 33 -53.35 -44.22 -6.60
C MET A 33 -52.90 -43.34 -7.76
N GLU A 34 -53.75 -43.09 -8.75
CA GLU A 34 -53.41 -42.21 -9.88
C GLU A 34 -53.23 -40.75 -9.44
N ASN A 35 -54.03 -40.26 -8.49
CA ASN A 35 -53.85 -38.94 -7.91
C ASN A 35 -52.51 -38.82 -7.16
N ILE A 36 -52.16 -39.82 -6.34
CA ILE A 36 -50.87 -39.86 -5.62
C ILE A 36 -49.71 -39.87 -6.63
N LYS A 37 -49.81 -40.63 -7.72
CA LYS A 37 -48.79 -40.62 -8.79
C LYS A 37 -48.64 -39.23 -9.42
N ALA A 38 -49.74 -38.57 -9.76
CA ALA A 38 -49.71 -37.23 -10.32
C ALA A 38 -49.06 -36.21 -9.36
N ILE A 39 -49.45 -36.24 -8.08
CA ILE A 39 -48.87 -35.39 -7.03
C ILE A 39 -47.38 -35.68 -6.85
N ALA A 40 -46.97 -36.95 -6.86
CA ALA A 40 -45.57 -37.34 -6.74
C ALA A 40 -44.74 -36.79 -7.91
N THR A 41 -45.24 -36.87 -9.15
CA THR A 41 -44.57 -36.29 -10.32
C THR A 41 -44.45 -34.78 -10.22
N VAL A 42 -45.52 -34.07 -9.83
CA VAL A 42 -45.46 -32.61 -9.64
C VAL A 42 -44.47 -32.25 -8.54
N SER A 43 -44.51 -32.96 -7.39
CA SER A 43 -43.59 -32.71 -6.29
C SER A 43 -42.14 -32.95 -6.68
N GLU A 44 -41.85 -33.96 -7.49
CA GLU A 44 -40.50 -34.25 -7.94
C GLU A 44 -40.00 -33.17 -8.91
N ASN A 45 -40.83 -32.76 -9.85
CA ASN A 45 -40.50 -31.65 -10.75
C ASN A 45 -40.26 -30.35 -9.98
N THR A 46 -41.08 -30.02 -8.98
CA THR A 46 -40.88 -28.82 -8.15
C THR A 46 -39.57 -28.87 -7.36
N LYS A 47 -39.16 -30.05 -6.86
CA LYS A 47 -37.83 -30.18 -6.21
C LYS A 47 -36.71 -29.97 -7.22
N GLN A 48 -36.82 -30.55 -8.41
CA GLN A 48 -35.81 -30.38 -9.46
C GLN A 48 -35.68 -28.91 -9.88
N GLU A 49 -36.79 -28.22 -10.08
CA GLU A 49 -36.83 -26.78 -10.38
C GLU A 49 -36.16 -25.95 -9.28
N ALA A 50 -36.43 -26.26 -8.00
CA ALA A 50 -35.79 -25.56 -6.87
C ALA A 50 -34.27 -25.80 -6.84
N ILE A 51 -33.82 -27.01 -7.14
CA ILE A 51 -32.38 -27.34 -7.24
C ILE A 51 -31.73 -26.58 -8.40
N ASP A 52 -32.37 -26.58 -9.57
CA ASP A 52 -31.86 -25.94 -10.76
C ASP A 52 -31.79 -24.41 -10.59
N GLU A 53 -32.76 -23.83 -9.90
CA GLU A 53 -32.77 -22.40 -9.57
C GLU A 53 -31.61 -22.02 -8.65
N VAL A 54 -31.34 -22.81 -7.60
CA VAL A 54 -30.18 -22.57 -6.71
C VAL A 54 -28.86 -22.74 -7.48
N LYS A 55 -28.75 -23.74 -8.35
CA LYS A 55 -27.58 -23.93 -9.21
C LYS A 55 -27.36 -22.75 -10.13
N ARG A 56 -28.43 -22.24 -10.76
CA ARG A 56 -28.39 -21.07 -11.64
C ARG A 56 -27.93 -19.82 -10.87
N GLN A 57 -28.50 -19.56 -9.70
CA GLN A 57 -28.09 -18.42 -8.86
C GLN A 57 -26.62 -18.50 -8.48
N TRP A 58 -26.13 -19.67 -8.05
CA TRP A 58 -24.72 -19.84 -7.72
C TRP A 58 -23.81 -19.60 -8.93
N GLN A 59 -24.18 -20.11 -10.10
CA GLN A 59 -23.44 -19.87 -11.35
C GLN A 59 -23.40 -18.38 -11.71
N GLU A 60 -24.50 -17.66 -11.53
CA GLU A 60 -24.58 -16.22 -11.79
C GLU A 60 -23.75 -15.40 -10.80
N GLU A 61 -23.77 -15.73 -9.52
CA GLU A 61 -22.93 -15.07 -8.50
C GLU A 61 -21.43 -15.29 -8.79
N VAL A 62 -21.05 -16.52 -9.16
CA VAL A 62 -19.67 -16.82 -9.57
C VAL A 62 -19.29 -16.02 -10.82
N ALA A 63 -20.15 -15.96 -11.83
CA ALA A 63 -19.88 -15.19 -13.05
C ALA A 63 -19.78 -13.68 -12.76
N SER A 64 -20.64 -13.15 -11.90
CA SER A 64 -20.64 -11.76 -11.46
C SER A 64 -19.36 -11.39 -10.71
N LEU A 65 -18.97 -12.18 -9.71
CA LEU A 65 -17.73 -11.98 -8.97
C LEU A 65 -16.50 -12.05 -9.88
N GLN A 66 -16.45 -13.03 -10.78
CA GLN A 66 -15.37 -13.14 -11.77
C GLN A 66 -15.32 -11.92 -12.70
N ALA A 67 -16.46 -11.37 -13.10
CA ALA A 67 -16.52 -10.17 -13.94
C ALA A 67 -15.97 -8.95 -13.21
N ILE A 68 -16.40 -8.72 -11.96
CA ILE A 68 -15.93 -7.63 -11.11
C ILE A 68 -14.42 -7.76 -10.86
N MET A 69 -13.92 -8.95 -10.53
CA MET A 69 -12.49 -9.16 -10.29
C MET A 69 -11.64 -8.91 -11.55
N LYS A 70 -12.13 -9.32 -12.73
CA LYS A 70 -11.45 -9.01 -14.01
C LYS A 70 -11.44 -7.52 -14.30
N GLU A 71 -12.53 -6.83 -13.97
CA GLU A 71 -12.64 -5.38 -14.14
C GLU A 71 -11.71 -4.61 -13.21
N THR A 72 -11.66 -4.96 -11.92
CA THR A 72 -10.76 -4.29 -10.97
C THR A 72 -9.30 -4.46 -11.35
N VAL A 73 -8.89 -5.64 -11.79
CA VAL A 73 -7.52 -5.88 -12.29
C VAL A 73 -7.23 -5.01 -13.52
N ARG A 74 -8.10 -5.02 -14.54
CA ARG A 74 -7.91 -4.14 -15.72
C ARG A 74 -7.83 -2.67 -15.32
N ASP A 75 -8.65 -2.21 -14.37
CA ASP A 75 -8.67 -0.81 -13.97
C ASP A 75 -7.37 -0.42 -13.27
N TYR A 76 -6.81 -1.30 -12.44
CA TYR A 76 -5.46 -1.10 -11.88
C TYR A 76 -4.38 -1.08 -12.95
N GLU A 77 -4.43 -1.99 -13.93
CA GLU A 77 -3.50 -2.01 -15.05
C GLU A 77 -3.57 -0.70 -15.86
N LEU A 78 -4.78 -0.24 -16.17
CA LEU A 78 -5.00 1.01 -16.90
C LEU A 78 -4.47 2.22 -16.12
N GLN A 79 -4.77 2.30 -14.83
CA GLN A 79 -4.28 3.37 -13.96
C GLN A 79 -2.75 3.36 -13.85
N TYR A 80 -2.15 2.18 -13.73
CA TYR A 80 -0.71 2.01 -13.69
C TYR A 80 -0.07 2.46 -15.01
N HIS A 81 -0.58 2.00 -16.14
CA HIS A 81 -0.11 2.42 -17.47
C HIS A 81 -0.22 3.94 -17.65
N HIS A 82 -1.37 4.51 -17.28
CA HIS A 82 -1.59 5.95 -17.37
C HIS A 82 -0.58 6.73 -16.53
N ARG A 83 -0.35 6.33 -15.27
CA ARG A 83 0.65 6.97 -14.40
C ARG A 83 2.06 6.87 -14.98
N MET A 84 2.44 5.71 -15.49
CA MET A 84 3.77 5.51 -16.08
C MET A 84 3.96 6.34 -17.37
N GLU A 85 2.92 6.50 -18.18
CA GLU A 85 2.94 7.39 -19.35
C GLU A 85 3.06 8.86 -18.95
N GLN A 86 2.37 9.29 -17.88
CA GLN A 86 2.52 10.64 -17.34
C GLN A 86 3.95 10.90 -16.86
N GLU A 87 4.56 9.99 -16.10
CA GLU A 87 5.95 10.13 -15.65
C GLU A 87 6.91 10.18 -16.84
N ARG A 88 6.72 9.32 -17.86
CA ARG A 88 7.51 9.39 -19.10
C ARG A 88 7.36 10.73 -19.81
N ALA A 89 6.14 11.26 -19.90
CA ALA A 89 5.90 12.56 -20.52
C ALA A 89 6.58 13.69 -19.75
N GLN A 90 6.51 13.68 -18.41
CA GLN A 90 7.19 14.66 -17.55
C GLN A 90 8.72 14.61 -17.72
N TRP A 91 9.31 13.41 -17.70
CA TRP A 91 10.74 13.24 -17.91
C TRP A 91 11.20 13.66 -19.31
N ASN A 92 10.39 13.36 -20.33
CA ASN A 92 10.66 13.82 -21.70
C ASN A 92 10.63 15.35 -21.79
N GLN A 93 9.64 16.01 -21.17
CA GLN A 93 9.58 17.47 -21.14
C GLN A 93 10.78 18.08 -20.41
N TYR A 94 11.16 17.53 -19.25
CA TYR A 94 12.34 17.99 -18.53
C TYR A 94 13.61 17.84 -19.37
N ARG A 95 13.79 16.67 -20.00
CA ARG A 95 14.92 16.41 -20.91
C ARG A 95 14.95 17.42 -22.05
N GLU A 96 13.83 17.67 -22.73
CA GLU A 96 13.73 18.64 -23.82
C GLU A 96 14.02 20.08 -23.37
N ASN A 97 13.62 20.47 -22.16
CA ASN A 97 13.94 21.78 -21.59
C ASN A 97 15.45 21.92 -21.37
N VAL A 98 16.08 20.91 -20.75
CA VAL A 98 17.52 20.90 -20.50
C VAL A 98 18.30 20.87 -21.81
N GLU A 99 17.87 20.07 -22.79
CA GLU A 99 18.50 20.04 -24.12
C GLU A 99 18.43 21.40 -24.82
N ARG A 100 17.30 22.12 -24.71
CA ARG A 100 17.17 23.48 -25.22
C ARG A 100 18.09 24.46 -24.50
N GLU A 101 18.18 24.39 -23.18
CA GLU A 101 19.09 25.26 -22.40
C GLU A 101 20.56 24.98 -22.74
N ILE A 102 20.95 23.71 -22.87
CA ILE A 102 22.29 23.32 -23.32
C ILE A 102 22.56 23.84 -24.72
N ALA A 103 21.60 23.73 -25.64
CA ALA A 103 21.75 24.26 -27.00
C ALA A 103 21.94 25.78 -26.99
N GLU A 104 21.18 26.50 -26.17
CA GLU A 104 21.28 27.94 -26.02
C GLU A 104 22.60 28.37 -25.38
N LEU A 105 23.06 27.71 -24.32
CA LEU A 105 24.37 27.98 -23.70
C LEU A 105 25.51 27.71 -24.68
N ARG A 106 25.44 26.63 -25.47
CA ARG A 106 26.42 26.34 -26.53
C ARG A 106 26.43 27.43 -27.60
N ARG A 107 25.25 27.93 -27.99
CA ARG A 107 25.12 29.05 -28.93
C ARG A 107 25.78 30.31 -28.37
N ARG A 108 25.46 30.70 -27.13
CA ARG A 108 26.04 31.86 -26.43
C ARG A 108 27.56 31.77 -26.31
N LEU A 109 28.08 30.58 -25.97
CA LEU A 109 29.52 30.32 -25.90
C LEU A 109 30.18 30.42 -27.27
N SER A 110 29.53 29.93 -28.32
CA SER A 110 30.03 30.02 -29.70
C SER A 110 29.98 31.43 -30.27
N GLU A 111 29.03 32.25 -29.84
CA GLU A 111 28.83 33.63 -30.31
C GLU A 111 29.63 34.66 -29.50
N GLY A 112 30.32 34.28 -28.42
CA GLY A 112 31.10 35.21 -27.58
C GLY A 112 30.24 36.33 -26.95
N GLN A 113 28.92 36.16 -26.95
CA GLN A 113 27.94 37.23 -26.73
C GLN A 113 28.00 37.81 -25.30
N GLU A 114 28.40 37.01 -24.31
CA GLU A 114 28.66 37.48 -22.95
C GLU A 114 29.98 38.25 -22.82
N GLU A 115 31.00 37.88 -23.60
CA GLU A 115 32.31 38.53 -23.59
C GLU A 115 32.24 39.91 -24.23
N GLU A 116 31.54 40.04 -25.37
CA GLU A 116 31.28 41.34 -26.01
C GLU A 116 30.45 42.28 -25.11
N ASN A 117 29.46 41.75 -24.39
CA ASN A 117 28.66 42.57 -23.47
C ASN A 117 29.49 43.07 -22.28
N LEU A 118 30.30 42.21 -21.66
CA LEU A 118 31.17 42.60 -20.55
C LEU A 118 32.24 43.60 -21.00
N GLU A 119 32.83 43.42 -22.18
CA GLU A 119 33.79 44.35 -22.74
C GLU A 119 33.19 45.76 -22.93
N ASN A 120 31.96 45.83 -23.46
CA ASN A 120 31.22 47.09 -23.62
C ASN A 120 30.92 47.77 -22.27
N GLU A 121 30.49 47.01 -21.26
CA GLU A 121 30.24 47.55 -19.92
C GLU A 121 31.54 48.02 -19.24
N MET A 122 32.63 47.26 -19.35
CA MET A 122 33.94 47.63 -18.82
C MET A 122 34.47 48.90 -19.48
N LYS A 123 34.35 49.01 -20.81
CA LYS A 123 34.75 50.19 -21.56
C LYS A 123 33.99 51.43 -21.10
N LYS A 124 32.67 51.32 -20.94
CA LYS A 124 31.83 52.41 -20.44
C LYS A 124 32.24 52.83 -19.02
N ALA A 125 32.49 51.87 -18.13
CA ALA A 125 32.96 52.16 -16.77
C ALA A 125 34.33 52.85 -16.77
N GLN A 126 35.22 52.50 -17.69
CA GLN A 126 36.52 53.16 -17.86
C GLN A 126 36.37 54.60 -18.36
N GLU A 127 35.53 54.84 -19.36
CA GLU A 127 35.21 56.18 -19.86
C GLU A 127 34.62 57.07 -18.75
N ASP A 128 33.70 56.53 -17.94
CA ASP A 128 33.10 57.23 -16.81
C ASP A 128 34.15 57.56 -15.73
N ALA A 129 35.05 56.62 -15.42
CA ALA A 129 36.14 56.84 -14.48
C ALA A 129 37.13 57.91 -14.97
N GLU A 130 37.45 57.92 -16.27
CA GLU A 130 38.33 58.92 -16.88
C GLU A 130 37.67 60.31 -16.90
N LYS A 131 36.37 60.35 -17.21
CA LYS A 131 35.57 61.58 -17.13
C LYS A 131 35.55 62.14 -15.72
N LEU A 132 35.32 61.30 -14.70
CA LEU A 132 35.40 61.72 -13.30
C LEU A 132 36.80 62.23 -12.93
N ARG A 133 37.86 61.53 -13.34
CA ARG A 133 39.26 61.93 -13.12
C ARG A 133 39.56 63.31 -13.71
N SER A 134 39.02 63.62 -14.90
CA SER A 134 39.22 64.91 -15.56
C SER A 134 38.65 66.09 -14.78
N VAL A 135 37.62 65.86 -13.95
CA VAL A 135 36.99 66.89 -13.09
C VAL A 135 37.62 66.91 -11.71
N VAL A 136 37.85 65.73 -11.11
CA VAL A 136 38.34 65.61 -9.73
C VAL A 136 39.79 66.05 -9.61
N MET A 137 40.69 65.68 -10.53
CA MET A 137 42.12 66.02 -10.38
C MET A 137 42.40 67.54 -10.41
N PRO A 138 41.79 68.36 -11.29
CA PRO A 138 41.91 69.82 -11.20
C PRO A 138 41.37 70.35 -9.87
N MET A 139 40.21 69.86 -9.42
CA MET A 139 39.64 70.26 -8.13
C MET A 139 40.54 69.88 -6.95
N GLU A 140 41.19 68.71 -6.97
CA GLU A 140 42.15 68.29 -5.95
C GLU A 140 43.39 69.20 -5.92
N LYS A 141 43.88 69.62 -7.09
CA LYS A 141 44.98 70.60 -7.19
C LYS A 141 44.57 71.97 -6.66
N GLU A 142 43.36 72.43 -6.98
CA GLU A 142 42.83 73.68 -6.45
C GLU A 142 42.64 73.61 -4.94
N ILE A 143 42.09 72.51 -4.41
CA ILE A 143 41.96 72.27 -2.97
C ILE A 143 43.34 72.27 -2.30
N ALA A 144 44.35 71.64 -2.88
CA ALA A 144 45.71 71.65 -2.34
C ALA A 144 46.28 73.07 -2.27
N ALA A 145 46.15 73.86 -3.34
CA ALA A 145 46.60 75.25 -3.38
C ALA A 145 45.80 76.16 -2.42
N LEU A 146 44.49 75.92 -2.27
CA LEU A 146 43.66 76.65 -1.32
C LEU A 146 44.01 76.29 0.12
N LYS A 147 44.32 75.02 0.42
CA LYS A 147 44.82 74.58 1.74
C LYS A 147 46.17 75.20 2.08
N GLU A 148 47.07 75.29 1.12
CA GLU A 148 48.38 75.96 1.30
C GLU A 148 48.20 77.45 1.61
N LYS A 149 47.38 78.17 0.82
CA LYS A 149 47.06 79.59 1.08
C LYS A 149 46.36 79.81 2.41
N LEU A 150 45.47 78.89 2.82
CA LEU A 150 44.82 78.94 4.11
C LEU A 150 45.85 78.78 5.23
N MET A 151 46.79 77.83 5.10
CA MET A 151 47.88 77.64 6.06
C MET A 151 48.77 78.89 6.16
N GLU A 152 49.15 79.52 5.05
CA GLU A 152 49.91 80.78 5.05
C GLU A 152 49.13 81.93 5.72
N ALA A 153 47.81 81.99 5.51
CA ALA A 153 46.96 83.00 6.13
C ALA A 153 46.79 82.75 7.64
N GLU A 154 46.62 81.50 8.06
CA GLU A 154 46.57 81.09 9.47
C GLU A 154 47.90 81.37 10.18
N GLU A 155 49.04 81.17 9.52
CA GLU A 155 50.37 81.52 10.03
C GLU A 155 50.51 83.04 10.23
N LYS A 156 50.12 83.85 9.24
CA LYS A 156 50.09 85.32 9.35
C LYS A 156 49.13 85.82 10.45
N ILE A 157 47.98 85.16 10.62
CA ILE A 157 47.04 85.45 11.72
C ILE A 157 47.69 85.11 13.05
N LYS A 158 48.34 83.95 13.17
CA LYS A 158 49.05 83.54 14.37
C LYS A 158 50.20 84.49 14.72
N GLU A 159 50.92 84.99 13.73
CA GLU A 159 51.95 86.03 13.91
C GLU A 159 51.35 87.38 14.34
N ALA A 160 50.26 87.82 13.73
CA ALA A 160 49.54 89.05 14.13
C ALA A 160 48.93 88.93 15.54
N GLN A 161 48.37 87.76 15.88
CA GLN A 161 47.86 87.42 17.21
C GLN A 161 48.99 87.24 18.24
N SER A 162 50.24 86.98 17.81
CA SER A 162 51.40 86.96 18.71
C SER A 162 51.87 88.35 19.14
N THR A 163 51.28 89.42 18.59
CA THR A 163 51.58 90.82 18.94
C THR A 163 50.50 91.53 19.77
N ASP A 164 49.38 90.85 20.10
CA ASP A 164 48.37 91.39 21.02
C ASP A 164 47.89 90.29 21.98
N SER A 165 48.00 90.58 23.28
CA SER A 165 48.03 89.59 24.36
C SER A 165 46.68 88.93 24.72
N LEU A 166 46.80 87.66 25.16
CA LEU A 166 45.91 86.90 26.08
C LEU A 166 44.54 86.42 25.60
N GLY A 167 44.34 85.09 25.63
CA GLY A 167 43.13 84.52 26.25
C GLY A 167 42.51 83.26 25.62
N THR A 168 42.53 82.19 26.41
CA THR A 168 41.36 81.38 26.77
C THR A 168 41.11 80.03 26.06
N SER A 169 41.04 79.03 26.94
CA SER A 169 40.74 77.60 26.79
C SER A 169 39.35 77.25 26.24
N GLY A 170 39.23 76.02 25.73
CA GLY A 170 38.00 75.22 25.69
C GLY A 170 38.35 73.78 25.30
N SER A 171 38.44 72.80 26.21
CA SER A 171 37.37 72.08 26.92
C SER A 171 36.69 70.98 26.06
N LEU A 172 36.92 69.72 26.48
CA LEU A 172 35.99 68.56 26.62
C LEU A 172 35.07 68.21 25.43
N GLN A 173 34.92 66.95 25.00
CA GLN A 173 34.05 65.93 25.64
C GLN A 173 34.05 64.65 24.76
N SER A 174 34.20 63.45 25.33
CA SER A 174 33.13 62.47 25.66
C SER A 174 33.03 61.32 24.63
N LYS A 175 33.35 60.08 25.01
CA LYS A 175 32.47 59.05 25.62
C LYS A 175 31.52 58.37 24.63
N ALA A 176 31.87 57.11 24.33
CA ALA A 176 31.11 55.87 24.49
C ALA A 176 29.58 55.82 24.25
N LEU A 177 29.16 54.60 23.88
CA LEU A 177 27.81 54.00 23.88
C LEU A 177 27.12 54.04 22.51
N GLY A 178 26.48 52.97 22.03
CA GLY A 178 26.11 51.73 22.69
C GLY A 178 25.60 50.70 21.69
N TYR A 179 25.80 49.44 22.07
CA TYR A 179 25.14 48.29 21.48
C TYR A 179 23.65 48.25 21.85
N ASN A 180 22.92 47.57 20.96
CA ASN A 180 21.60 46.97 21.09
C ASN A 180 20.38 47.85 20.77
N ASN A 181 19.57 47.34 19.84
CA ASN A 181 18.15 47.11 20.10
C ASN A 181 17.64 45.89 19.32
N LYS A 182 16.76 45.17 20.00
CA LYS A 182 16.11 43.91 19.68
C LYS A 182 14.64 44.22 19.40
N ALA A 183 14.01 43.61 18.40
CA ALA A 183 12.54 43.48 18.28
C ALA A 183 12.20 42.34 17.30
N LYS A 184 11.53 41.26 17.74
CA LYS A 184 10.06 40.97 17.72
C LYS A 184 9.59 40.54 16.33
N SER A 185 9.29 39.25 16.05
CA SER A 185 8.24 38.33 16.53
C SER A 185 6.86 38.54 15.90
N ALA A 186 6.34 37.47 15.29
CA ALA A 186 4.93 36.98 15.17
C ALA A 186 4.86 36.06 13.92
N GLY A 187 4.08 34.99 13.79
CA GLY A 187 3.07 34.28 14.60
C GLY A 187 2.97 32.85 14.00
N ASN A 188 2.73 31.81 14.78
CA ASN A 188 1.42 31.36 15.28
C ASN A 188 0.51 30.81 14.17
N LEU A 189 0.38 29.49 14.09
CA LEU A 189 -0.81 28.80 13.59
C LEU A 189 -0.95 27.48 14.36
N ASP A 190 -2.11 27.35 15.00
CA ASP A 190 -2.62 26.16 15.66
C ASP A 190 -3.74 25.57 14.79
N GLU A 191 -4.05 24.33 15.14
CA GLU A 191 -5.35 23.69 15.17
C GLU A 191 -5.56 22.49 14.24
N SER A 192 -6.07 21.46 14.90
CA SER A 192 -6.30 20.08 14.48
C SER A 192 -7.68 19.94 13.84
N ASP A 193 -7.93 18.93 13.01
CA ASP A 193 -9.32 18.53 12.72
C ASP A 193 -9.49 17.08 12.14
N PHE A 194 -10.20 16.25 12.93
CA PHE A 194 -10.97 14.99 12.70
C PHE A 194 -10.37 13.84 11.85
N GLY A 195 -10.36 12.55 12.26
CA GLY A 195 -11.05 11.73 13.28
C GLY A 195 -11.18 10.29 12.69
N PRO A 196 -11.97 9.34 13.25
CA PRO A 196 -12.09 8.85 14.61
C PRO A 196 -11.63 7.37 14.79
N LEU A 197 -11.37 7.06 16.05
CA LEU A 197 -11.11 5.75 16.65
C LEU A 197 -12.39 4.88 16.63
N VAL A 198 -12.33 3.66 16.09
CA VAL A 198 -13.31 2.59 16.37
C VAL A 198 -12.61 1.42 17.03
N GLY A 199 -12.94 1.18 18.29
CA GLY A 199 -12.59 -0.03 19.01
C GLY A 199 -13.56 -1.16 18.67
N ALA A 200 -13.05 -2.39 18.73
CA ALA A 200 -13.85 -3.58 18.95
C ALA A 200 -12.98 -4.62 19.66
N ASP A 201 -13.21 -4.76 20.96
CA ASP A 201 -12.99 -6.02 21.69
C ASP A 201 -13.97 -7.07 21.17
N SER A 202 -13.56 -8.34 21.13
CA SER A 202 -14.35 -9.57 21.43
C SER A 202 -13.51 -10.79 21.03
N VAL A 203 -12.95 -11.51 22.01
CA VAL A 203 -13.45 -12.81 22.51
C VAL A 203 -13.30 -13.97 21.50
N SER A 204 -12.28 -14.79 21.79
CA SER A 204 -12.26 -16.25 21.78
C SER A 204 -13.36 -16.98 21.00
N GLU A 205 -12.94 -17.82 20.04
CA GLU A 205 -13.43 -19.19 19.95
C GLU A 205 -12.37 -20.09 19.30
N ASN A 206 -11.80 -20.96 20.14
CA ASN A 206 -11.07 -22.15 19.72
C ASN A 206 -12.06 -23.07 19.02
N TYR A 207 -11.84 -23.36 17.73
CA TYR A 207 -12.42 -24.55 17.14
C TYR A 207 -11.54 -25.75 17.51
N ASP A 208 -11.84 -26.34 18.66
CA ASP A 208 -11.45 -27.72 18.91
C ASP A 208 -12.12 -28.59 17.85
N THR A 209 -11.31 -29.14 16.94
CA THR A 209 -11.63 -30.33 16.16
C THR A 209 -11.84 -31.50 17.13
N ALA A 210 -13.02 -31.55 17.73
CA ALA A 210 -13.51 -32.74 18.41
C ALA A 210 -13.80 -33.78 17.33
N SER A 211 -12.90 -34.75 17.26
CA SER A 211 -13.07 -36.04 16.61
C SER A 211 -14.46 -36.61 16.94
N LEU A 212 -15.38 -36.53 15.99
CA LEU A 212 -16.71 -37.11 16.10
C LEU A 212 -16.61 -38.62 15.91
N GLY A 213 -16.79 -39.34 17.02
CA GLY A 213 -17.57 -40.57 17.05
C GLY A 213 -16.97 -41.79 16.37
N SER A 214 -16.04 -42.44 17.06
CA SER A 214 -15.90 -43.90 16.95
C SER A 214 -17.17 -44.55 17.54
N LEU A 215 -18.21 -44.70 16.72
CA LEU A 215 -19.34 -45.56 17.05
C LEU A 215 -18.86 -47.01 16.90
N GLN A 216 -18.55 -47.63 18.03
CA GLN A 216 -18.31 -49.06 18.11
C GLN A 216 -19.60 -49.81 17.81
N MET A 217 -19.74 -50.28 16.57
CA MET A 217 -20.82 -51.18 16.17
C MET A 217 -20.46 -52.63 16.57
N PRO A 218 -21.43 -53.44 17.00
CA PRO A 218 -21.19 -54.85 17.30
C PRO A 218 -20.69 -55.61 16.07
N SER A 219 -19.65 -56.42 16.28
CA SER A 219 -19.08 -57.36 15.32
C SER A 219 -20.16 -58.19 14.63
N GLY A 220 -20.30 -58.11 13.30
CA GLY A 220 -21.21 -59.00 12.59
C GLY A 220 -21.63 -58.72 11.15
N PHE A 221 -21.11 -57.71 10.43
CA PHE A 221 -21.38 -57.55 8.99
C PHE A 221 -20.07 -57.36 8.23
N MET A 222 -19.71 -58.34 7.39
CA MET A 222 -18.66 -58.20 6.39
C MET A 222 -19.31 -57.69 5.11
N LEU A 223 -18.90 -56.50 4.66
CA LEU A 223 -19.30 -55.97 3.36
C LEU A 223 -18.67 -56.83 2.26
N THR A 224 -19.39 -57.05 1.15
CA THR A 224 -18.79 -57.74 0.00
C THR A 224 -17.74 -56.84 -0.65
N LYS A 225 -16.76 -57.42 -1.35
CA LYS A 225 -15.71 -56.66 -2.05
C LYS A 225 -16.27 -55.57 -2.97
N ASP A 226 -17.44 -55.82 -3.55
CA ASP A 226 -18.12 -54.86 -4.44
C ASP A 226 -18.77 -53.71 -3.65
N GLN A 227 -19.29 -53.96 -2.44
CA GLN A 227 -19.80 -52.92 -1.55
C GLN A 227 -18.67 -52.06 -0.99
N GLU A 228 -17.52 -52.65 -0.62
CA GLU A 228 -16.34 -51.90 -0.21
C GLU A 228 -15.80 -51.02 -1.36
N LYS A 229 -15.83 -51.55 -2.59
CA LYS A 229 -15.43 -50.79 -3.78
C LYS A 229 -16.42 -49.67 -4.10
N ALA A 230 -17.72 -49.88 -3.91
CA ALA A 230 -18.74 -48.86 -4.13
C ALA A 230 -18.68 -47.73 -3.08
N ILE A 231 -18.37 -48.03 -1.82
CA ILE A 231 -18.20 -47.01 -0.77
C ILE A 231 -16.91 -46.19 -0.98
N LYS A 232 -15.86 -46.81 -1.55
CA LYS A 232 -14.61 -46.12 -1.91
C LYS A 232 -14.61 -45.46 -3.29
N ALA A 233 -15.57 -45.81 -4.15
CA ALA A 233 -15.67 -45.20 -5.46
C ALA A 233 -16.19 -43.77 -5.28
N MET A 234 -15.44 -42.79 -5.79
CA MET A 234 -15.96 -41.43 -5.90
C MET A 234 -17.24 -41.46 -6.73
N THR A 235 -18.27 -40.76 -6.27
CA THR A 235 -19.47 -40.57 -7.08
C THR A 235 -19.11 -39.77 -8.34
N PRO A 236 -19.84 -39.93 -9.46
CA PRO A 236 -19.57 -39.14 -10.67
C PRO A 236 -19.56 -37.63 -10.39
N GLU A 237 -20.42 -37.15 -9.47
CA GLU A 237 -20.43 -35.76 -9.02
C GLU A 237 -19.18 -35.38 -8.19
N GLN A 238 -18.59 -36.31 -7.43
CA GLN A 238 -17.31 -36.09 -6.74
C GLN A 238 -16.12 -36.06 -7.71
N GLU A 239 -16.16 -36.83 -8.79
CA GLU A 239 -15.14 -36.81 -9.84
C GLU A 239 -15.21 -35.53 -10.68
N GLU A 240 -16.43 -35.05 -10.98
CA GLU A 240 -16.65 -33.76 -11.63
C GLU A 240 -16.26 -32.58 -10.73
N THR A 241 -16.60 -32.60 -9.44
CA THR A 241 -16.17 -31.54 -8.50
C THR A 241 -14.67 -31.54 -8.29
N ALA A 242 -14.01 -32.70 -8.25
CA ALA A 242 -12.54 -32.78 -8.22
C ALA A 242 -11.89 -32.28 -9.52
N SER A 243 -12.48 -32.56 -10.68
CA SER A 243 -12.02 -32.05 -11.98
C SER A 243 -12.22 -30.54 -12.14
N LEU A 244 -13.32 -30.01 -11.60
CA LEU A 244 -13.58 -28.56 -11.57
C LEU A 244 -12.62 -27.85 -10.62
N LEU A 245 -12.35 -28.40 -9.42
CA LEU A 245 -11.36 -27.86 -8.50
C LEU A 245 -9.95 -27.87 -9.12
N SER A 246 -9.58 -28.95 -9.81
CA SER A 246 -8.31 -29.04 -10.56
C SER A 246 -8.21 -27.97 -11.67
N SER A 247 -9.28 -27.80 -12.47
CA SER A 247 -9.34 -26.79 -13.53
C SER A 247 -9.33 -25.35 -12.99
N VAL A 248 -9.99 -25.12 -11.85
CA VAL A 248 -9.96 -23.84 -11.13
C VAL A 248 -8.55 -23.56 -10.60
N THR A 249 -7.86 -24.55 -10.03
CA THR A 249 -6.47 -24.36 -9.58
C THR A 249 -5.50 -24.09 -10.73
N GLN A 250 -5.68 -24.70 -11.90
CA GLN A 250 -4.90 -24.40 -13.12
C GLN A 250 -5.16 -22.99 -13.68
N GLY A 251 -6.39 -22.47 -13.56
CA GLY A 251 -6.72 -21.10 -13.96
C GLY A 251 -6.21 -20.02 -12.99
N VAL A 252 -6.17 -20.33 -11.68
CA VAL A 252 -5.74 -19.40 -10.63
C VAL A 252 -4.21 -19.23 -10.62
N GLU A 253 -3.44 -20.28 -10.93
CA GLU A 253 -1.98 -20.17 -11.12
C GLU A 253 -1.59 -19.34 -12.35
N SER A 254 -2.48 -19.17 -13.32
CA SER A 254 -2.23 -18.33 -14.51
C SER A 254 -2.63 -16.86 -14.34
N ALA A 255 -3.41 -16.51 -13.31
CA ALA A 255 -3.89 -15.14 -13.09
C ALA A 255 -3.13 -14.39 -11.99
N TYR A 256 -2.42 -15.10 -11.11
CA TYR A 256 -1.61 -14.49 -10.06
C TYR A 256 -0.14 -14.42 -10.47
N VAL A 257 0.23 -13.40 -11.24
CA VAL A 257 1.65 -13.08 -11.46
C VAL A 257 2.21 -12.59 -10.14
N SER A 258 2.99 -13.44 -9.46
CA SER A 258 3.64 -13.06 -8.21
C SER A 258 4.54 -11.83 -8.45
N PRO A 259 4.50 -10.80 -7.58
CA PRO A 259 5.36 -9.64 -7.69
C PRO A 259 6.83 -10.02 -7.86
N SER A 260 7.61 -9.23 -8.61
CA SER A 260 9.04 -9.46 -8.82
C SER A 260 9.77 -9.79 -7.52
N GLY A 261 10.35 -10.99 -7.43
CA GLY A 261 11.06 -11.49 -6.25
C GLY A 261 10.26 -12.42 -5.34
N TYR A 262 8.98 -12.65 -5.63
CA TYR A 262 8.12 -13.56 -4.89
C TYR A 262 7.71 -14.74 -5.78
N ARG A 263 7.70 -15.95 -5.23
CA ARG A 263 7.27 -17.18 -5.90
C ARG A 263 6.29 -17.90 -4.99
N LEU A 264 5.21 -18.43 -5.54
CA LEU A 264 4.30 -19.32 -4.81
C LEU A 264 5.02 -20.63 -4.49
N VAL A 265 4.87 -21.05 -3.24
CA VAL A 265 5.61 -22.17 -2.66
C VAL A 265 4.58 -23.16 -2.12
N SER A 266 4.77 -24.46 -2.37
CA SER A 266 3.88 -25.49 -1.82
C SER A 266 3.97 -25.53 -0.29
N GLU A 267 2.94 -26.01 0.41
CA GLU A 267 2.95 -26.04 1.89
C GLU A 267 4.08 -26.91 2.47
N THR A 268 4.49 -27.95 1.76
CA THR A 268 5.67 -28.75 2.11
C THR A 268 6.98 -27.97 1.97
N GLU A 269 7.14 -27.22 0.89
CA GLU A 269 8.32 -26.38 0.63
C GLU A 269 8.34 -25.15 1.55
N TRP A 270 7.18 -24.57 1.90
CA TRP A 270 7.06 -23.54 2.94
C TRP A 270 7.51 -24.05 4.31
N ASN A 271 7.08 -25.25 4.71
CA ASN A 271 7.52 -25.87 5.96
C ASN A 271 9.02 -26.17 5.98
N LEU A 272 9.62 -26.54 4.85
CA LEU A 272 11.06 -26.71 4.70
C LEU A 272 11.80 -25.37 4.83
N LEU A 273 11.33 -24.32 4.15
CA LEU A 273 11.89 -22.97 4.26
C LEU A 273 11.78 -22.43 5.69
N GLN A 274 10.68 -22.70 6.41
CA GLN A 274 10.54 -22.35 7.83
C GLN A 274 11.56 -23.08 8.71
N LYS A 275 11.81 -24.37 8.45
CA LYS A 275 12.85 -25.12 9.17
C LYS A 275 14.25 -24.60 8.84
N GLU A 276 14.52 -24.24 7.59
CA GLU A 276 15.80 -23.68 7.16
C GLU A 276 16.04 -22.28 7.75
N VAL A 277 15.01 -21.43 7.77
CA VAL A 277 15.02 -20.13 8.45
C VAL A 277 15.18 -20.30 9.96
N SER A 278 14.54 -21.29 10.59
CA SER A 278 14.74 -21.61 12.01
C SER A 278 16.16 -22.08 12.28
N ALA A 279 16.71 -22.96 11.44
CA ALA A 279 18.08 -23.44 11.58
C ALA A 279 19.10 -22.30 11.38
N HIS A 280 18.90 -21.44 10.38
CA HIS A 280 19.72 -20.25 10.17
C HIS A 280 19.55 -19.23 11.31
N ARG A 281 18.34 -19.07 11.85
CA ARG A 281 18.08 -18.26 13.04
C ARG A 281 18.84 -18.82 14.23
N ASP A 282 18.82 -20.13 14.47
CA ASP A 282 19.52 -20.77 15.58
C ASP A 282 21.04 -20.67 15.42
N ILE A 283 21.56 -20.81 14.21
CA ILE A 283 22.98 -20.59 13.89
C ILE A 283 23.35 -19.11 14.08
N TYR A 284 22.52 -18.17 13.63
CA TYR A 284 22.77 -16.73 13.75
C TYR A 284 22.65 -16.25 15.21
N TRP A 285 21.69 -16.78 15.98
CA TRP A 285 21.60 -16.55 17.42
C TRP A 285 22.76 -17.18 18.18
N GLY A 286 23.22 -18.37 17.78
CA GLY A 286 24.43 -18.99 18.32
C GLY A 286 25.68 -18.14 18.07
N LEU A 287 25.87 -17.68 16.83
CA LEU A 287 26.96 -16.77 16.44
C LEU A 287 26.85 -15.39 17.13
N CYS A 288 25.64 -14.90 17.37
CA CYS A 288 25.41 -13.64 18.10
C CYS A 288 25.73 -13.77 19.59
N MET A 289 25.40 -14.90 20.23
CA MET A 289 25.82 -15.20 21.60
C MET A 289 27.34 -15.38 21.72
N GLU A 290 27.99 -15.94 20.70
CA GLU A 290 29.44 -16.10 20.64
C GLU A 290 30.14 -14.74 20.41
N CYS A 291 29.54 -13.85 19.61
CA CYS A 291 29.95 -12.45 19.49
C CYS A 291 29.75 -11.66 20.80
N ASP A 292 28.68 -11.89 21.58
CA ASP A 292 28.49 -11.22 22.88
C ASP A 292 29.58 -11.64 23.90
N LEU A 293 30.04 -12.90 23.86
CA LEU A 293 31.16 -13.36 24.71
C LEU A 293 32.54 -12.87 24.22
N GLU A 294 32.80 -12.87 22.91
CA GLU A 294 34.06 -12.36 22.36
C GLU A 294 34.18 -10.85 22.53
N THR A 295 33.08 -10.10 22.35
CA THR A 295 33.07 -8.65 22.57
C THR A 295 33.28 -8.32 24.05
N SER A 296 32.70 -9.10 24.98
CA SER A 296 32.95 -8.91 26.42
C SER A 296 34.39 -9.25 26.85
N ASN A 297 35.12 -10.10 26.12
CA ASN A 297 36.54 -10.40 26.41
C ASN A 297 37.50 -9.39 25.76
N GLN A 298 37.14 -8.82 24.61
CA GLN A 298 37.97 -7.83 23.91
C GLN A 298 37.76 -6.39 24.44
N ASP A 299 36.60 -6.05 25.01
CA ASP A 299 36.26 -4.68 25.44
C ASP A 299 36.91 -4.22 26.76
N MET A 300 37.76 -5.04 27.38
CA MET A 300 38.61 -4.52 28.46
C MET A 300 39.81 -3.71 27.95
N HIS A 301 40.07 -3.62 26.63
CA HIS A 301 41.26 -2.93 26.10
C HIS A 301 41.12 -1.89 24.99
N SER A 302 39.95 -1.56 24.42
CA SER A 302 39.85 -0.33 23.60
C SER A 302 38.44 0.16 23.30
N THR A 303 37.94 1.03 24.17
CA THR A 303 36.84 1.93 23.84
C THR A 303 37.35 3.05 22.92
N ARG A 304 37.18 2.90 21.60
CA ARG A 304 37.12 4.03 20.63
C ARG A 304 36.94 3.53 19.19
N THR A 305 35.71 3.47 18.69
CA THR A 305 35.37 3.95 17.33
C THR A 305 33.86 4.16 17.20
N THR A 306 33.47 5.13 16.37
CA THR A 306 32.10 5.48 15.97
C THR A 306 31.33 4.33 15.32
N SER A 307 32.05 3.31 14.82
CA SER A 307 31.48 2.11 14.21
C SER A 307 30.66 1.28 15.20
N SER A 308 31.15 1.08 16.43
CA SER A 308 30.44 0.28 17.44
C SER A 308 29.12 0.93 17.91
N ARG A 309 29.01 2.26 17.82
CA ARG A 309 27.76 2.98 18.11
C ARG A 309 26.71 2.81 17.01
N LEU A 310 27.12 2.74 15.75
CA LEU A 310 26.21 2.52 14.63
C LEU A 310 25.65 1.09 14.63
N VAL A 311 26.46 0.10 15.02
CA VAL A 311 26.01 -1.29 15.12
C VAL A 311 24.96 -1.48 16.23
N LEU A 312 25.16 -0.86 17.40
CA LEU A 312 24.16 -0.87 18.47
C LEU A 312 22.86 -0.16 18.07
N MET A 313 22.95 0.95 17.34
CA MET A 313 21.78 1.71 16.89
C MET A 313 20.97 0.96 15.82
N LEU A 314 21.65 0.26 14.91
CA LEU A 314 21.00 -0.59 13.90
C LEU A 314 20.34 -1.83 14.50
N CYS A 315 20.90 -2.38 15.59
CA CYS A 315 20.23 -3.44 16.36
C CYS A 315 18.97 -2.93 17.07
N GLN A 316 18.98 -1.73 17.65
CA GLN A 316 17.80 -1.18 18.33
C GLN A 316 16.65 -0.82 17.36
N LEU A 317 16.96 -0.33 16.15
CA LEU A 317 15.94 0.02 15.15
C LEU A 317 15.27 -1.21 14.49
N ARG A 318 15.86 -2.41 14.63
CA ARG A 318 15.32 -3.63 14.01
C ARG A 318 14.47 -4.48 14.96
N TYR A 319 14.51 -4.18 16.26
CA TYR A 319 13.82 -4.95 17.30
C TYR A 319 13.01 -4.07 18.29
N GLY A 320 12.80 -2.79 17.95
CA GLY A 320 11.88 -1.89 18.65
C GLY A 320 10.58 -1.70 17.89
#